data_AF-A0A1M6PJD5-F1
#
_entry.id   AF-A0A1M6PJD5-F1
#
_cell.length_a   1.000
_cell.length_b   1.000
_cell.length_c   1.000
_cell.angle_alpha   90.00
_cell.angle_beta   90.00
_cell.angle_gamma   90.00
#
_symmetry.space_group_name_H-M   'P 1'
#
loop_
_entity.id
_entity.type
_entity.pdbx_description
1 polymer ?
#
loop_
_entity_poly.entity_id
_entity_poly.type
_entity_poly.pdbx_seq_one_letter_code
_entity_poly.pdbx_strand_id
1 'polypeptide(L)' 'MKKIISMLITITLIAASTAFVFAEKGEVSQNEVGKIKEFTDLTKHWAKGYIDKLIALETINGYEDGTFKPDNPIKV' A
#
# COMPACT_ATOMS: atom_id res chain seq x y z
N MET A 1 -27.88 -39.67 -15.32
CA MET A 1 -27.83 -38.33 -15.96
C MET A 1 -27.95 -37.18 -14.96
N LYS A 2 -28.97 -37.14 -14.07
CA LYS A 2 -29.15 -36.06 -13.08
C LYS A 2 -27.98 -35.86 -12.07
N LYS A 3 -27.28 -36.95 -11.70
CA LYS A 3 -26.14 -36.91 -10.75
C LYS A 3 -24.87 -36.29 -11.34
N ILE A 4 -24.68 -36.37 -12.66
CA ILE A 4 -23.49 -35.85 -13.36
C ILE A 4 -23.62 -34.33 -13.53
N ILE A 5 -24.83 -33.84 -13.84
CA ILE A 5 -25.14 -32.42 -13.96
C ILE A 5 -25.00 -31.72 -12.60
N SER A 6 -25.43 -32.37 -11.51
CA SER A 6 -25.28 -31.85 -10.15
C SER A 6 -23.82 -31.73 -9.70
N MET A 7 -22.93 -32.60 -10.20
CA MET A 7 -21.50 -32.59 -9.87
C MET A 7 -20.74 -31.50 -10.62
N LEU A 8 -21.16 -31.15 -11.84
CA LEU A 8 -20.58 -30.04 -12.62
C LEU A 8 -20.94 -28.66 -12.03
N ILE A 9 -22.18 -28.48 -11.57
CA ILE A 9 -22.62 -27.21 -10.98
C ILE A 9 -21.92 -26.91 -9.65
N THR A 10 -21.70 -27.91 -8.80
CA THR A 10 -20.98 -27.72 -7.52
C THR A 10 -19.50 -27.42 -7.71
N ILE A 11 -18.84 -28.05 -8.70
CA ILE A 11 -17.44 -27.76 -9.04
C ILE A 11 -17.27 -26.30 -9.50
N THR A 12 -18.27 -25.76 -10.22
CA THR A 12 -18.22 -24.37 -10.70
C THR A 12 -18.45 -23.37 -9.56
N LEU A 13 -19.30 -23.70 -8.59
CA LEU A 13 -19.57 -22.84 -7.43
C LEU A 13 -18.38 -22.74 -6.47
N ILE A 14 -17.56 -23.80 -6.37
CA ILE A 14 -16.34 -23.80 -5.54
C ILE A 14 -15.21 -23.01 -6.21
N ALA A 15 -15.09 -23.07 -7.55
CA ALA A 15 -14.02 -22.39 -8.29
C ALA A 15 -14.14 -20.85 -8.29
N ALA A 16 -15.36 -20.31 -8.19
CA ALA A 16 -15.58 -18.86 -8.09
C ALA A 16 -14.95 -18.27 -6.82
N SER A 17 -14.98 -18.99 -5.70
CA SER A 17 -14.35 -18.57 -4.45
C SER A 17 -12.82 -18.62 -4.52
N THR A 18 -12.24 -19.61 -5.21
CA THR A 18 -10.78 -19.73 -5.31
C THR A 18 -10.15 -18.71 -6.26
N ALA A 19 -10.88 -18.29 -7.31
CA ALA A 19 -10.38 -17.33 -8.29
C ALA A 19 -10.57 -15.86 -7.87
N PHE A 20 -11.53 -15.56 -6.98
CA PHE A 20 -11.69 -14.21 -6.43
C PHE A 20 -10.52 -13.79 -5.54
N VAL A 21 -9.76 -14.76 -5.02
CA VAL A 21 -8.58 -14.52 -4.18
C VAL A 21 -7.36 -14.05 -5.00
N PHE A 22 -7.40 -14.07 -6.34
CA PHE A 22 -6.21 -13.83 -7.16
C PHE A 22 -6.39 -12.77 -8.27
N ALA A 23 -7.26 -11.79 -8.04
CA ALA A 23 -7.41 -10.62 -8.90
C ALA A 23 -7.42 -9.31 -8.09
N GLU A 24 -6.58 -9.22 -7.08
CA GLU A 24 -6.20 -7.93 -6.50
C GLU A 24 -4.87 -7.52 -7.14
N LYS A 25 -4.97 -6.73 -8.21
CA LYS A 25 -3.87 -5.91 -8.71
C LYS A 25 -3.59 -4.82 -7.66
N GLY A 26 -2.96 -5.24 -6.59
CA GLY A 26 -2.45 -4.48 -5.47
C GLY A 26 -1.36 -5.34 -4.87
N GLU A 27 -0.21 -5.39 -5.53
CA GLU A 27 1.00 -5.93 -4.94
C GLU A 27 1.35 -5.07 -3.72
N VAL A 28 0.79 -5.40 -2.56
CA VAL A 28 1.41 -5.05 -1.29
C VAL A 28 2.61 -5.97 -1.16
N SER A 29 3.72 -5.54 -1.75
CA SER A 29 5.03 -6.14 -1.55
C SER A 29 5.32 -6.10 -0.05
N GLN A 30 5.31 -7.28 0.57
CA GLN A 30 5.58 -7.49 1.99
C GLN A 30 7.05 -7.18 2.31
N ASN A 31 7.44 -5.90 2.33
CA ASN A 31 8.74 -5.40 2.83
C ASN A 31 8.68 -3.89 3.21
N GLU A 32 7.65 -3.38 3.89
CA GLU A 32 7.64 -1.98 4.37
C GLU A 32 7.13 -1.88 5.82
N VAL A 33 7.49 -2.84 6.68
CA VAL A 33 7.37 -2.60 8.13
C VAL A 33 8.47 -1.60 8.51
N GLY A 34 8.09 -0.32 8.53
CA GLY A 34 8.89 0.73 9.16
C GLY A 34 10.15 1.14 8.42
N LYS A 35 10.14 1.20 7.07
CA LYS A 35 11.16 1.96 6.37
C LYS A 35 10.88 3.45 6.59
N ILE A 36 11.49 4.01 7.64
CA ILE A 36 11.59 5.46 7.81
C ILE A 36 12.18 6.01 6.52
N LYS A 37 11.33 6.68 5.74
CA LYS A 37 11.73 7.29 4.48
C LYS A 37 12.69 8.42 4.83
N GLU A 38 13.97 8.23 4.52
CA GLU A 38 14.98 9.27 4.74
C GLU A 38 14.89 10.31 3.64
N PHE A 39 14.73 11.57 4.03
CA PHE A 39 14.74 12.71 3.10
C PHE A 39 16.04 13.48 3.27
N THR A 40 16.66 13.78 2.14
CA THR A 40 17.97 14.47 2.09
C THR A 40 17.94 15.84 2.77
N ASP A 41 16.81 16.54 2.67
CA ASP A 41 16.57 17.87 3.20
C ASP A 41 16.06 17.90 4.66
N LEU A 42 15.86 16.74 5.30
CA LEU A 42 15.42 16.64 6.69
C LEU A 42 16.52 16.24 7.68
N THR A 43 17.73 15.91 7.22
CA THR A 43 18.82 15.36 8.05
C THR A 43 19.12 16.17 9.32
N LYS A 44 19.03 17.50 9.25
CA LYS A 44 19.24 18.42 10.39
C LYS A 44 18.07 19.41 10.57
N HIS A 45 16.90 19.09 10.01
CA HIS A 45 15.75 19.99 10.05
C HIS A 45 14.90 19.73 11.29
N TRP A 46 14.45 20.79 11.97
CA TRP A 46 13.64 20.69 13.20
C TRP A 46 12.32 19.92 12.96
N ALA A 47 11.80 19.97 11.73
CA ALA A 47 10.56 19.30 11.35
C ALA A 47 10.67 17.78 11.23
N LYS A 48 11.90 17.21 11.18
CA LYS A 48 12.12 15.78 10.90
C LYS A 48 11.29 14.87 11.79
N GLY A 49 11.34 15.08 13.11
CA GLY A 49 10.62 14.21 14.06
C GLY A 49 9.10 14.28 13.94
N TYR A 50 8.54 15.38 13.42
CA TYR A 50 7.11 15.49 13.15
C TYR A 50 6.73 14.79 11.84
N ILE A 51 7.54 14.99 10.81
CA ILE A 51 7.35 14.38 9.48
C ILE A 51 7.47 12.85 9.57
N ASP A 52 8.47 12.34 10.29
CA ASP A 52 8.66 10.90 10.51
C ASP A 52 7.40 10.25 11.12
N LYS A 53 6.74 10.93 12.08
CA LYS A 53 5.50 10.44 12.69
C LYS A 53 4.34 10.43 11.71
N LEU A 54 4.19 11.47 10.90
CA LEU A 54 3.09 11.57 9.93
C LEU A 54 3.24 10.55 8.79
N ILE A 55 4.48 10.21 8.41
CA ILE A 55 4.78 9.14 7.45
C ILE A 55 4.53 7.77 8.06
N ALA A 56 4.88 7.57 9.33
CA ALA A 56 4.54 6.33 10.05
C ALA A 56 3.02 6.12 10.20
N LEU A 57 2.24 7.20 10.14
CA LEU A 57 0.78 7.18 10.08
C LEU A 57 0.24 7.16 8.64
N GLU A 58 1.10 7.00 7.64
CA GLU A 58 0.75 6.95 6.21
C GLU A 58 -0.12 8.13 5.73
N THR A 59 -0.06 9.27 6.43
CA THR A 59 -0.94 10.43 6.18
C THR A 59 -0.33 11.41 5.19
N ILE A 60 1.00 11.45 5.12
CA ILE A 60 1.75 12.28 4.18
C ILE A 60 2.83 11.45 3.50
N ASN A 61 3.25 11.89 2.33
CA ASN A 61 4.40 11.35 1.62
C ASN A 61 5.27 12.52 1.14
N GLY A 62 6.57 12.28 1.00
CA GLY A 62 7.44 13.26 0.34
C GLY A 62 7.43 13.09 -1.17
N TYR A 63 8.34 13.81 -1.82
CA TYR A 63 8.46 13.83 -3.27
C TYR A 63 9.24 12.62 -3.80
N GLU A 64 9.05 12.30 -5.09
CA GLU A 64 9.75 11.22 -5.78
C GLU A 64 11.27 11.45 -5.87
N ASP A 65 11.70 12.72 -5.78
CA ASP A 65 13.10 13.14 -5.79
C ASP A 65 13.83 12.86 -4.46
N GLY A 66 13.15 12.30 -3.44
CA GLY A 66 13.75 12.00 -2.13
C GLY A 66 13.83 13.22 -1.19
N THR A 67 13.02 14.25 -1.43
CA THR A 67 12.91 15.44 -0.56
C THR A 67 11.52 15.58 0.06
N PHE A 68 11.40 16.42 1.09
CA PHE A 68 10.11 16.79 1.71
C PHE A 68 9.74 18.27 1.51
N LYS A 69 10.74 19.13 1.29
CA LYS A 69 10.65 20.59 1.09
C LYS A 69 9.97 21.30 2.27
N PRO A 70 10.46 21.12 3.51
CA PRO A 70 9.79 21.61 4.73
C PRO A 70 9.65 23.14 4.80
N ASP A 71 10.53 23.88 4.12
CA ASP A 71 10.53 25.34 4.09
C ASP A 71 9.67 25.92 2.96
N ASN A 72 9.11 25.08 2.09
CA ASN A 72 8.23 25.55 1.03
C ASN A 72 6.85 25.87 1.61
N PRO A 73 6.27 27.02 1.26
CA PRO A 73 4.90 27.32 1.65
C PRO A 73 3.94 26.34 0.96
N ILE A 74 3.01 25.81 1.74
CA ILE A 74 1.89 25.05 1.20
C ILE A 74 0.98 26.04 0.47
N LYS A 75 0.81 25.83 -0.84
CA LYS A 75 -0.16 26.58 -1.62
C LYS A 75 -1.53 25.94 -1.41
N VAL A 76 -2.44 26.70 -0.82
CA VAL A 76 -3.87 26.37 -0.68
C VAL A 76 -4.66 26.88 -1.88
#